data_AF-A0AA36FTQ2-F1
#
_entry.id   AF-A0AA36FTQ2-F1
#
_cell.length_a   1.000
_cell.length_b   1.000
_cell.length_c   1.000
_cell.angle_alpha   90.00
_cell.angle_beta   90.00
_cell.angle_gamma   90.00
#
_symmetry.space_group_name_H-M   'P 1'
#
loop_
_entity.id
_entity.type
_entity.pdbx_description
1 polymer ?
#
loop_
_entity_poly.entity_id
_entity_poly.type
_entity_poly.pdbx_seq_one_letter_code
_entity_poly.pdbx_strand_id
1 'polypeptide(L)'
;MVEELGKKKSEQYWPNVAGAQKVYGAYTIHCTAVDSSDKRIVHTSLRVEENGKEVCSLKHYQWIDWPDRSVPHSLLAVFRLLRFSRNSRFTTVVHCSAGIGRTGAFVAIEMILQRSVSSDSVKMVNVVKQLRGMRASAVQTDMQYVYLAMSIVNYCKEVGIMKSSFFEAFNRFKESYESLAQKRLAEEEAKMRGMANDMEIMERHIEEITKELERWDTQLEKYEARKEENIEKLYEEPLPADCADGIPQVRTTRILTNQCLAMYHGSKELVRVKQENEQLETRAEELHKEVQEVDEITQE
;
A
#
# COMPACT_ATOMS: atom_id res chain seq x y z
N MET A 1 -8.35 -1.67 -13.29
CA MET A 1 -8.01 -1.80 -11.86
C MET A 1 -8.20 -0.43 -11.28
N VAL A 2 -8.64 -0.29 -10.03
CA VAL A 2 -8.71 1.03 -9.39
C VAL A 2 -7.50 1.17 -8.48
N GLU A 3 -6.61 2.07 -8.88
CA GLU A 3 -5.39 2.42 -8.17
C GLU A 3 -5.44 3.90 -7.80
N GLU A 4 -4.98 4.23 -6.60
CA GLU A 4 -4.85 5.60 -6.12
C GLU A 4 -3.49 5.75 -5.46
N LEU A 5 -2.66 6.69 -5.93
CA LEU A 5 -1.29 6.91 -5.44
C LEU A 5 -0.42 5.64 -5.51
N GLY A 6 -0.56 4.84 -6.58
CA GLY A 6 0.15 3.56 -6.76
C GLY A 6 -0.43 2.40 -5.95
N LYS A 7 -1.42 2.67 -5.09
CA LYS A 7 -2.02 1.67 -4.19
C LYS A 7 -3.23 1.04 -4.84
N LYS A 8 -3.25 -0.27 -4.92
CA LYS A 8 -4.40 -1.03 -5.40
C LYS A 8 -5.56 -0.93 -4.41
N LYS A 9 -6.67 -0.30 -4.82
CA LYS A 9 -7.86 -0.10 -3.96
C LYS A 9 -8.98 -1.07 -4.26
N SER A 10 -9.16 -1.42 -5.53
CA SER A 10 -10.17 -2.38 -5.97
C SER A 10 -9.74 -3.06 -7.26
N GLU A 11 -10.02 -4.35 -7.36
CA GLU A 11 -9.85 -5.08 -8.62
C GLU A 11 -10.82 -4.61 -9.70
N GLN A 12 -10.42 -4.80 -10.95
CA GLN A 12 -11.31 -4.57 -12.10
C GLN A 12 -12.30 -5.73 -12.23
N TYR A 13 -13.32 -5.76 -11.39
CA TYR A 13 -14.28 -6.87 -11.36
C TYR A 13 -15.38 -6.76 -12.45
N TRP A 14 -15.39 -5.72 -13.29
CA TRP A 14 -16.34 -5.57 -14.39
C TRP A 14 -15.63 -5.18 -15.69
N PRO A 15 -16.17 -5.52 -16.88
CA PRO A 15 -15.69 -4.98 -18.14
C PRO A 15 -16.00 -3.48 -18.23
N ASN A 16 -14.99 -2.65 -18.47
CA ASN A 16 -15.09 -1.18 -18.46
C ASN A 16 -14.94 -0.55 -19.86
N VAL A 17 -15.03 -1.35 -20.91
CA VAL A 17 -14.98 -0.92 -22.31
C VAL A 17 -16.23 -1.44 -23.01
N ALA A 18 -16.93 -0.57 -23.75
CA ALA A 18 -18.14 -0.97 -24.46
C ALA A 18 -17.84 -2.12 -25.45
N GLY A 19 -18.68 -3.15 -25.43
CA GLY A 19 -18.50 -4.39 -26.20
C GLY A 19 -17.60 -5.44 -25.53
N ALA A 20 -16.85 -5.09 -24.47
CA ALA A 20 -16.05 -6.06 -23.74
C ALA A 20 -16.92 -6.93 -22.80
N GLN A 21 -16.43 -8.13 -22.50
CA GLN A 21 -17.05 -9.06 -21.57
C GLN A 21 -16.04 -9.61 -20.56
N LYS A 22 -16.52 -10.09 -19.42
CA LYS A 22 -15.71 -10.79 -18.42
C LYS A 22 -16.48 -11.96 -17.81
N VAL A 23 -15.82 -13.11 -17.70
CA VAL A 23 -16.42 -14.38 -17.26
C VAL A 23 -16.01 -14.68 -15.81
N TYR A 24 -16.98 -15.07 -15.00
CA TYR A 24 -16.83 -15.47 -13.60
C TYR A 24 -17.66 -16.73 -13.33
N GLY A 25 -17.03 -17.90 -13.48
CA GLY A 25 -17.72 -19.18 -13.36
C GLY A 25 -18.87 -19.29 -14.37
N ALA A 26 -20.10 -19.45 -13.87
CA ALA A 26 -21.30 -19.53 -14.70
C ALA A 26 -21.78 -18.17 -15.25
N TYR A 27 -21.23 -17.05 -14.74
CA TYR A 27 -21.67 -15.70 -15.10
C TYR A 27 -20.78 -15.08 -16.18
N THR A 28 -21.41 -14.49 -17.20
CA THR A 28 -20.74 -13.62 -18.17
C THR A 28 -21.31 -12.21 -18.03
N ILE A 29 -20.45 -11.24 -17.71
CA ILE A 29 -20.82 -9.84 -17.62
C ILE A 29 -20.39 -9.16 -18.91
N HIS A 30 -21.32 -8.50 -19.58
CA HIS A 30 -21.12 -7.75 -20.82
C HIS A 30 -21.22 -6.26 -20.55
N CYS A 31 -20.27 -5.47 -21.04
CA CYS A 31 -20.35 -4.02 -21.02
C CYS A 31 -21.09 -3.53 -22.27
N THR A 32 -22.31 -3.03 -22.10
CA THR A 32 -23.13 -2.57 -23.23
C THR A 32 -22.85 -1.11 -23.57
N ALA A 33 -22.55 -0.27 -22.57
CA ALA A 33 -22.21 1.14 -22.77
C ALA A 33 -21.38 1.69 -21.61
N VAL A 34 -20.57 2.71 -21.90
CA VAL A 34 -19.82 3.50 -20.92
C VAL A 34 -20.11 4.98 -21.18
N ASP A 35 -20.54 5.70 -20.15
CA ASP A 35 -20.77 7.14 -20.17
C ASP A 35 -19.85 7.80 -19.14
N SER A 36 -18.95 8.64 -19.64
CA SER A 36 -17.99 9.43 -18.85
C SER A 36 -18.19 10.93 -19.07
N SER A 37 -19.40 11.37 -19.40
CA SER A 37 -19.73 12.79 -19.61
C SER A 37 -19.67 13.61 -18.31
N ASP A 38 -19.99 13.00 -17.16
CA ASP A 38 -19.69 13.58 -15.84
C ASP A 38 -18.22 13.34 -15.49
N LYS A 39 -17.46 14.43 -15.29
CA LYS A 39 -16.03 14.38 -14.93
C LYS A 39 -15.72 13.64 -13.62
N ARG A 40 -16.74 13.33 -12.81
CA ARG A 40 -16.61 12.74 -11.48
C ARG A 40 -17.24 11.36 -11.35
N ILE A 41 -18.17 11.03 -12.25
CA ILE A 41 -18.96 9.81 -12.16
C ILE A 41 -18.94 9.13 -13.52
N VAL A 42 -18.35 7.94 -13.58
CA VAL A 42 -18.43 7.07 -14.75
C VAL A 42 -19.62 6.13 -14.56
N HIS A 43 -20.49 6.06 -15.56
CA HIS A 43 -21.62 5.15 -15.60
C HIS A 43 -21.35 4.04 -16.62
N THR A 44 -21.38 2.78 -16.17
CA THR A 44 -21.25 1.61 -17.04
C THR A 44 -22.55 0.81 -17.02
N SER A 45 -23.15 0.61 -18.19
CA SER A 45 -24.29 -0.27 -18.38
C SER A 45 -23.80 -1.69 -18.62
N LEU A 46 -24.27 -2.63 -17.79
CA LEU A 46 -23.83 -4.02 -17.81
C LEU A 46 -25.03 -4.93 -18.04
N ARG A 47 -24.83 -5.98 -18.83
CA ARG A 47 -25.76 -7.12 -18.96
C ARG A 47 -25.10 -8.35 -18.37
N VAL A 48 -25.83 -9.11 -17.57
CA VAL A 48 -25.32 -10.33 -16.93
C VAL A 48 -26.06 -11.53 -17.50
N GLU A 49 -25.30 -12.52 -17.91
CA GLU A 49 -25.77 -13.82 -18.35
C GLU A 49 -25.33 -14.90 -17.38
N GLU A 50 -26.19 -15.90 -17.14
CA GLU A 50 -25.86 -17.12 -16.42
C GLU A 50 -26.06 -18.30 -17.39
N ASN A 51 -25.01 -19.09 -17.64
CA ASN A 51 -25.05 -20.21 -18.58
C ASN A 51 -25.63 -19.84 -19.96
N GLY A 52 -25.26 -18.66 -20.47
CA GLY A 52 -25.68 -18.15 -21.78
C GLY A 52 -27.11 -17.59 -21.84
N LYS A 53 -27.79 -17.45 -20.70
CA LYS A 53 -29.11 -16.80 -20.62
C LYS A 53 -29.00 -15.49 -19.86
N GLU A 54 -29.56 -14.42 -20.40
CA GLU A 54 -29.62 -13.14 -19.70
C GLU A 54 -30.43 -13.26 -18.41
N VAL A 55 -29.84 -12.87 -17.28
CA VAL A 55 -30.46 -12.93 -15.96
C VAL A 55 -30.78 -11.55 -15.40
N CYS A 56 -29.96 -10.54 -15.69
CA CYS A 56 -30.24 -9.17 -15.28
C CYS A 56 -29.42 -8.13 -16.06
N SER A 57 -29.85 -6.88 -15.95
CA SER A 57 -29.08 -5.71 -16.37
C SER A 57 -28.70 -4.88 -15.14
N LEU A 58 -27.44 -4.44 -15.05
CA LEU A 58 -26.90 -3.67 -13.94
C LEU A 58 -26.46 -2.29 -14.43
N LYS A 59 -26.59 -1.29 -13.55
CA LYS A 59 -25.98 0.04 -13.74
C LYS A 59 -24.89 0.19 -12.71
N HIS A 60 -23.66 0.29 -13.17
CA HIS A 60 -22.49 0.51 -12.33
C HIS A 60 -22.12 1.99 -12.37
N TYR A 61 -21.96 2.60 -11.21
CA TYR A 61 -21.57 4.01 -11.07
C TYR A 61 -20.28 4.09 -10.27
N GLN A 62 -19.23 4.63 -10.87
CA GLN A 62 -17.94 4.82 -10.23
C GLN A 62 -17.70 6.31 -9.98
N TRP A 63 -17.56 6.69 -8.71
CA TRP A 63 -17.12 8.03 -8.34
C TRP A 63 -15.58 8.09 -8.35
N ILE A 64 -15.00 8.81 -9.31
CA ILE A 64 -13.56 8.78 -9.60
C ILE A 64 -12.73 9.88 -8.94
N ASP A 65 -13.34 10.96 -8.43
CA ASP A 65 -12.62 12.07 -7.75
C ASP A 65 -12.82 12.10 -6.22
N TRP A 66 -13.15 10.96 -5.60
CA TRP A 66 -13.12 10.83 -4.14
C TRP A 66 -11.75 10.28 -3.68
N PRO A 67 -10.89 11.09 -3.06
CA PRO A 67 -9.58 10.63 -2.56
C PRO A 67 -9.66 9.69 -1.34
N ASP A 68 -8.76 8.72 -1.21
CA ASP A 68 -8.83 7.69 -0.16
C ASP A 68 -8.85 8.17 1.28
N ARG A 69 -8.00 9.16 1.58
CA ARG A 69 -7.76 9.62 2.96
C ARG A 69 -8.33 10.98 3.27
N SER A 70 -8.97 11.61 2.28
CA SER A 70 -9.61 12.90 2.46
C SER A 70 -11.05 12.83 1.94
N VAL A 71 -11.59 13.97 1.56
CA VAL A 71 -12.99 14.12 1.18
C VAL A 71 -13.05 14.81 -0.18
N PRO A 72 -14.08 14.54 -1.00
CA PRO A 72 -14.20 15.16 -2.31
C PRO A 72 -14.36 16.68 -2.17
N HIS A 73 -13.77 17.43 -3.10
CA HIS A 73 -14.09 18.84 -3.24
C HIS A 73 -15.57 19.05 -3.61
N SER A 74 -16.17 18.09 -4.34
CA SER A 74 -17.59 18.17 -4.68
C SER A 74 -18.47 17.83 -3.49
N LEU A 75 -19.27 18.80 -3.05
CA LEU A 75 -20.33 18.61 -2.05
C LEU A 75 -21.64 18.08 -2.67
N LEU A 76 -21.75 18.01 -4.01
CA LEU A 76 -23.00 17.67 -4.72
C LEU A 76 -22.97 16.33 -5.47
N ALA A 77 -21.79 15.78 -5.76
CA ALA A 77 -21.67 14.52 -6.50
C ALA A 77 -22.36 13.34 -5.78
N VAL A 78 -22.28 13.29 -4.44
CA VAL A 78 -23.00 12.30 -3.62
C VAL A 78 -24.50 12.30 -3.89
N PHE A 79 -25.13 13.48 -4.01
CA PHE A 79 -26.57 13.59 -4.23
C PHE A 79 -26.99 13.15 -5.64
N ARG A 80 -26.11 13.30 -6.64
CA ARG A 80 -26.34 12.74 -7.98
C ARG A 80 -26.37 11.21 -7.95
N LEU A 81 -25.41 10.59 -7.25
CA LEU A 81 -25.38 9.14 -7.06
C LEU A 81 -26.57 8.63 -6.25
N LEU A 82 -26.96 9.33 -5.18
CA LEU A 82 -28.14 8.98 -4.39
C LEU A 82 -29.42 9.06 -5.23
N ARG A 83 -29.54 10.02 -6.15
CA ARG A 83 -30.66 10.07 -7.09
C ARG A 83 -30.71 8.81 -7.97
N PHE A 84 -29.58 8.33 -8.48
CA PHE A 84 -29.54 7.09 -9.26
C PHE A 84 -29.91 5.87 -8.41
N SER A 85 -29.38 5.78 -7.19
CA SER A 85 -29.70 4.68 -6.26
C SER A 85 -31.19 4.65 -5.88
N ARG A 86 -31.79 5.80 -5.57
CA ARG A 86 -33.23 5.90 -5.23
C ARG A 86 -34.17 5.53 -6.38
N ASN A 87 -33.70 5.60 -7.63
CA ASN A 87 -34.47 5.13 -8.79
C ASN A 87 -34.39 3.61 -8.99
N SER A 88 -33.56 2.89 -8.22
CA SER A 88 -33.53 1.44 -8.20
C SER A 88 -34.69 0.86 -7.40
N ARG A 89 -35.28 -0.24 -7.89
CA ARG A 89 -36.26 -1.04 -7.14
C ARG A 89 -35.61 -2.12 -6.28
N PHE A 90 -34.31 -2.31 -6.41
CA PHE A 90 -33.54 -3.34 -5.72
C PHE A 90 -32.49 -2.72 -4.81
N THR A 91 -32.03 -3.50 -3.83
CA THR A 91 -30.93 -3.12 -2.93
C THR A 91 -29.71 -2.68 -3.74
N THR A 92 -29.21 -1.47 -3.44
CA THR A 92 -28.00 -0.94 -4.08
C THR A 92 -26.78 -1.46 -3.34
N VAL A 93 -25.85 -2.06 -4.08
CA VAL A 93 -24.53 -2.42 -3.55
C VAL A 93 -23.64 -1.18 -3.58
N VAL A 94 -23.03 -0.84 -2.45
CA VAL A 94 -22.09 0.28 -2.31
C VAL A 94 -20.81 -0.27 -1.72
N HIS A 95 -19.67 0.01 -2.34
CA HIS A 95 -18.36 -0.38 -1.82
C HIS A 95 -17.32 0.72 -2.09
N CYS A 96 -16.20 0.64 -1.38
CA CYS A 96 -14.98 1.38 -1.66
C CYS A 96 -13.83 0.36 -1.70
N SER A 97 -12.71 0.62 -1.05
CA SER A 97 -11.71 -0.42 -0.76
C SER A 97 -12.18 -1.35 0.37
N ALA A 98 -12.04 -0.94 1.64
CA ALA A 98 -12.49 -1.73 2.81
C ALA A 98 -14.02 -1.71 3.06
N GLY A 99 -14.79 -0.90 2.31
CA GLY A 99 -16.24 -0.80 2.47
C GLY A 99 -16.68 -0.19 3.81
N ILE A 100 -15.91 0.74 4.37
CA ILE A 100 -16.20 1.40 5.67
C ILE A 100 -16.17 2.93 5.61
N GLY A 101 -15.13 3.53 5.00
CA GLY A 101 -14.93 4.98 4.98
C GLY A 101 -15.89 5.71 4.04
N ARG A 102 -15.55 5.76 2.74
CA ARG A 102 -16.38 6.40 1.69
C ARG A 102 -17.77 5.77 1.60
N THR A 103 -17.84 4.44 1.69
CA THR A 103 -19.11 3.69 1.74
C THR A 103 -19.95 4.12 2.94
N GLY A 104 -19.37 4.21 4.13
CA GLY A 104 -20.08 4.65 5.32
C GLY A 104 -20.55 6.09 5.20
N ALA A 105 -19.74 6.98 4.63
CA ALA A 105 -20.11 8.37 4.40
C ALA A 105 -21.29 8.51 3.41
N PHE A 106 -21.25 7.77 2.28
CA PHE A 106 -22.34 7.72 1.31
C PHE A 106 -23.65 7.26 1.94
N VAL A 107 -23.62 6.14 2.67
CA VAL A 107 -24.81 5.57 3.32
C VAL A 107 -25.30 6.47 4.47
N ALA A 108 -24.41 7.07 5.24
CA ALA A 108 -24.77 7.98 6.33
C ALA A 108 -25.51 9.22 5.81
N ILE A 109 -25.08 9.79 4.67
CA ILE A 109 -25.79 10.93 4.06
C ILE A 109 -27.22 10.54 3.70
N GLU A 110 -27.44 9.37 3.09
CA GLU A 110 -28.79 8.88 2.79
C GLU A 110 -29.64 8.71 4.04
N MET A 111 -29.09 8.07 5.08
CA MET A 111 -29.78 7.87 6.35
C MET A 111 -30.15 9.20 7.03
N ILE A 112 -29.27 10.20 6.96
CA ILE A 112 -29.56 11.54 7.50
C ILE A 112 -30.70 12.17 6.70
N LEU A 113 -30.65 12.16 5.37
CA LEU A 113 -31.69 12.73 4.51
C LEU A 113 -33.06 12.08 4.76
N GLN A 114 -33.13 10.76 4.83
CA GLN A 114 -34.38 10.04 5.10
C GLN A 114 -34.97 10.40 6.48
N ARG A 115 -34.10 10.52 7.50
CA ARG A 115 -34.52 10.95 8.84
C ARG A 115 -34.97 12.40 8.89
N SER A 116 -34.33 13.28 8.12
CA SER A 116 -34.70 14.70 8.06
C SER A 116 -36.07 14.93 7.42
N VAL A 117 -36.58 13.97 6.64
CA VAL A 117 -37.96 14.02 6.11
C VAL A 117 -38.98 13.57 7.16
N SER A 118 -38.60 12.69 8.10
CA SER A 118 -39.53 12.05 9.05
C SER A 118 -39.47 12.62 10.47
N SER A 119 -38.51 13.51 10.77
CA SER A 119 -38.25 14.03 12.10
C SER A 119 -37.81 15.49 12.04
N ASP A 120 -38.34 16.33 12.94
CA ASP A 120 -37.98 17.74 13.07
C ASP A 120 -36.52 17.97 13.54
N SER A 121 -35.88 16.93 14.09
CA SER A 121 -34.50 16.99 14.54
C SER A 121 -33.73 15.72 14.21
N VAL A 122 -32.56 15.86 13.58
CA VAL A 122 -31.65 14.75 13.29
C VAL A 122 -30.29 15.01 13.92
N LYS A 123 -29.91 14.16 14.87
CA LYS A 123 -28.56 14.14 15.44
C LYS A 123 -27.68 13.21 14.61
N MET A 124 -26.76 13.77 13.82
CA MET A 124 -25.86 13.00 12.94
C MET A 124 -25.07 11.92 13.69
N VAL A 125 -24.62 12.21 14.91
CA VAL A 125 -23.91 11.25 15.76
C VAL A 125 -24.72 9.98 16.01
N ASN A 126 -26.04 10.09 16.15
CA ASN A 126 -26.92 8.93 16.36
C ASN A 126 -27.11 8.14 15.05
N VAL A 127 -27.10 8.80 13.90
CA VAL A 127 -27.11 8.13 12.59
C VAL A 127 -25.84 7.32 12.40
N VAL A 128 -24.67 7.92 12.65
CA VAL A 128 -23.39 7.23 12.50
C VAL A 128 -23.24 6.11 13.53
N LYS A 129 -23.68 6.30 14.78
CA LYS A 129 -23.71 5.22 15.79
C LYS A 129 -24.57 4.04 15.34
N GLN A 130 -25.76 4.30 14.81
CA GLN A 130 -26.61 3.24 14.28
C GLN A 130 -25.95 2.54 13.08
N LEU A 131 -25.39 3.31 12.15
CA LEU A 131 -24.68 2.76 10.99
C LEU A 131 -23.51 1.87 11.43
N ARG A 132 -22.75 2.28 12.45
CA ARG A 132 -21.67 1.48 13.03
C ARG A 132 -22.15 0.20 13.71
N GLY A 133 -23.39 0.16 14.18
CA GLY A 133 -24.05 -1.06 14.66
C GLY A 133 -24.39 -2.06 13.54
N MET A 134 -24.47 -1.60 12.28
CA MET A 134 -24.71 -2.45 11.10
C MET A 134 -23.42 -2.75 10.31
N ARG A 135 -22.47 -1.81 10.30
CA ARG A 135 -21.17 -1.92 9.62
C ARG A 135 -20.10 -1.27 10.49
N ALA A 136 -19.30 -2.10 11.16
CA ALA A 136 -18.25 -1.63 12.07
C ALA A 136 -17.33 -0.60 11.38
N SER A 137 -16.92 0.42 12.15
CA SER A 137 -16.00 1.48 11.69
C SER A 137 -16.49 2.33 10.50
N ALA A 138 -17.79 2.27 10.17
CA ALA A 138 -18.38 3.15 9.15
C ALA A 138 -18.13 4.63 9.47
N VAL A 139 -17.79 5.42 8.44
CA VAL A 139 -17.28 6.80 8.57
C VAL A 139 -15.99 6.80 9.39
N GLN A 140 -14.86 6.62 8.70
CA GLN A 140 -13.60 6.24 9.31
C GLN A 140 -12.82 7.45 9.85
N THR A 141 -12.92 8.60 9.18
CA THR A 141 -12.17 9.80 9.55
C THR A 141 -13.07 10.91 10.08
N ASP A 142 -12.50 11.82 10.86
CA ASP A 142 -13.15 13.05 11.31
C ASP A 142 -13.58 13.91 10.11
N MET A 143 -12.73 14.03 9.09
CA MET A 143 -13.04 14.75 7.85
C MET A 143 -14.25 14.17 7.13
N GLN A 144 -14.37 12.84 7.04
CA GLN A 144 -15.56 12.21 6.46
C GLN A 144 -16.81 12.56 7.26
N TYR A 145 -16.74 12.62 8.59
CA TYR A 145 -17.87 13.01 9.44
C TYR A 145 -18.29 14.47 9.22
N VAL A 146 -17.34 15.41 9.15
CA VAL A 146 -17.62 16.82 8.86
C VAL A 146 -18.13 16.99 7.44
N TYR A 147 -17.63 16.22 6.47
CA TYR A 147 -18.10 16.21 5.09
C TYR A 147 -19.58 15.85 4.97
N LEU A 148 -20.10 14.95 5.81
CA LEU A 148 -21.54 14.66 5.85
C LEU A 148 -22.34 15.93 6.14
N ALA A 149 -21.94 16.69 7.17
CA ALA A 149 -22.62 17.91 7.58
C ALA A 149 -22.52 18.98 6.49
N MET A 150 -21.31 19.22 5.98
CA MET A 150 -21.07 20.22 4.94
C MET A 150 -21.84 19.90 3.65
N SER A 151 -21.88 18.63 3.24
CA SER A 151 -22.61 18.19 2.04
C SER A 151 -24.12 18.42 2.19
N ILE A 152 -24.70 18.07 3.34
CA ILE A 152 -26.15 18.23 3.59
C ILE A 152 -26.53 19.71 3.66
N VAL A 153 -25.78 20.50 4.43
CA VAL A 153 -26.06 21.93 4.58
C VAL A 153 -25.88 22.66 3.25
N ASN A 154 -24.83 22.34 2.49
CA ASN A 154 -24.64 22.86 1.14
C ASN A 154 -25.80 22.47 0.22
N TYR A 155 -26.22 21.21 0.25
CA TYR A 155 -27.38 20.77 -0.52
C TYR A 155 -28.63 21.58 -0.19
N CYS A 156 -28.96 21.77 1.10
CA CYS A 156 -30.08 22.60 1.53
C CYS A 156 -30.02 24.05 1.02
N LYS A 157 -28.81 24.63 0.93
CA LYS A 157 -28.60 25.94 0.32
C LYS A 157 -28.86 25.91 -1.19
N GLU A 158 -28.27 24.96 -1.91
CA GLU A 158 -28.37 24.86 -3.38
C GLU A 158 -29.80 24.55 -3.85
N VAL A 159 -30.58 23.81 -3.07
CA VAL A 159 -32.01 23.56 -3.36
C VAL A 159 -32.96 24.65 -2.84
N GLY A 160 -32.44 25.72 -2.23
CA GLY A 160 -33.23 26.88 -1.78
C GLY A 160 -34.10 26.65 -0.54
N ILE A 161 -33.82 25.60 0.25
CA ILE A 161 -34.56 25.31 1.49
C ILE A 161 -33.97 26.08 2.70
N MET A 162 -32.71 26.48 2.61
CA MET A 162 -32.04 27.23 3.67
C MET A 162 -32.59 28.66 3.80
N LYS A 163 -33.03 29.05 5.00
CA LYS A 163 -33.42 30.43 5.29
C LYS A 163 -32.20 31.36 5.24
N SER A 164 -32.38 32.58 4.73
CA SER A 164 -31.31 33.58 4.60
C SER A 164 -30.62 33.91 5.92
N SER A 165 -31.34 33.80 7.05
CA SER A 165 -30.77 33.99 8.40
C SER A 165 -29.63 33.02 8.74
N PHE A 166 -29.52 31.89 8.04
CA PHE A 166 -28.45 30.92 8.24
C PHE A 166 -27.26 31.11 7.29
N PHE A 167 -27.32 32.04 6.33
CA PHE A 167 -26.26 32.19 5.32
C PHE A 167 -24.92 32.59 5.93
N GLU A 168 -24.94 33.48 6.93
CA GLU A 168 -23.73 33.89 7.62
C GLU A 168 -23.09 32.72 8.40
N ALA A 169 -23.91 31.94 9.09
CA ALA A 169 -23.46 30.73 9.80
C ALA A 169 -22.94 29.66 8.83
N PHE A 170 -23.59 29.50 7.67
CA PHE A 170 -23.13 28.63 6.60
C PHE A 170 -21.77 29.05 6.07
N ASN A 171 -21.55 30.33 5.79
CA ASN A 171 -20.27 30.83 5.27
C ASN A 171 -19.14 30.59 6.29
N ARG A 172 -19.35 30.89 7.58
CA ARG A 172 -18.37 30.58 8.63
C ARG A 172 -18.07 29.09 8.73
N PHE A 173 -19.09 28.24 8.62
CA PHE A 173 -18.90 26.79 8.64
C PHE A 173 -18.12 26.32 7.42
N LYS A 174 -18.43 26.85 6.23
CA LYS A 174 -17.74 26.56 4.98
C LYS A 174 -16.26 26.95 5.05
N GLU A 175 -15.95 28.15 5.54
CA GLU A 175 -14.57 28.62 5.74
C GLU A 175 -13.80 27.70 6.71
N SER A 176 -14.43 27.34 7.83
CA SER A 176 -13.84 26.41 8.80
C SER A 176 -13.60 25.02 8.21
N TYR A 177 -14.54 24.53 7.40
CA TYR A 177 -14.43 23.26 6.70
C TYR A 177 -13.29 23.28 5.68
N GLU A 178 -13.18 24.33 4.86
CA GLU A 178 -12.12 24.48 3.87
C GLU A 178 -10.74 24.59 4.52
N SER A 179 -10.63 25.38 5.59
CA SER A 179 -9.40 25.48 6.38
C SER A 179 -8.99 24.14 6.98
N LEU A 180 -9.93 23.40 7.56
CA LEU A 180 -9.65 22.07 8.12
C LEU A 180 -9.26 21.07 7.02
N ALA A 181 -9.92 21.08 5.87
CA ALA A 181 -9.60 20.22 4.74
C ALA A 181 -8.18 20.49 4.21
N GLN A 182 -7.80 21.76 4.06
CA GLN A 182 -6.45 22.16 3.65
C GLN A 182 -5.39 21.72 4.67
N LYS A 183 -5.67 21.95 5.97
CA LYS A 183 -4.76 21.53 7.05
C LYS A 183 -4.53 20.01 7.03
N ARG A 184 -5.60 19.23 6.91
CA ARG A 184 -5.52 17.76 6.86
C ARG A 184 -4.79 17.25 5.63
N LEU A 185 -4.98 17.90 4.48
CA LEU A 185 -4.23 17.57 3.27
C LEU A 185 -2.73 17.84 3.46
N ALA A 186 -2.37 19.00 4.00
CA ALA A 186 -0.97 19.36 4.27
C ALA A 186 -0.30 18.43 5.30
N GLU A 187 -1.03 18.01 6.34
CA GLU A 187 -0.56 17.02 7.32
C GLU A 187 -0.25 15.66 6.66
N GLU A 188 -1.14 15.19 5.78
CA GLU A 188 -0.93 13.93 5.05
C GLU A 188 0.24 14.03 4.06
N GLU A 189 0.35 15.13 3.32
CA GLU A 189 1.50 15.38 2.42
C GLU A 189 2.83 15.47 3.19
N ALA A 190 2.83 16.10 4.37
CA ALA A 190 4.02 16.15 5.22
C ALA A 190 4.41 14.77 5.74
N LYS A 191 3.43 13.95 6.14
CA LYS A 191 3.65 12.57 6.57
C LYS A 191 4.25 11.73 5.45
N MET A 192 3.68 11.79 4.25
CA MET A 192 4.18 11.06 3.08
C MET A 192 5.60 11.49 2.69
N ARG A 193 5.91 12.79 2.74
CA ARG A 193 7.28 13.27 2.53
C ARG A 193 8.27 12.74 3.57
N GLY A 194 7.87 12.69 4.84
CA GLY A 194 8.70 12.13 5.90
C GLY A 194 9.05 10.67 5.63
N MET A 195 8.04 9.86 5.32
CA MET A 195 8.26 8.43 5.03
C MET A 195 9.10 8.20 3.76
N ALA A 196 8.91 9.01 2.71
CA ALA A 196 9.74 8.93 1.51
C ALA A 196 11.22 9.25 1.79
N ASN A 197 11.49 10.24 2.65
CA ASN A 197 12.86 10.55 3.07
C ASN A 197 13.47 9.41 3.90
N ASP A 198 12.69 8.81 4.81
CA ASP A 198 13.15 7.67 5.62
C ASP A 198 13.50 6.47 4.73
N MET A 199 12.71 6.22 3.69
CA MET A 199 12.96 5.19 2.70
C MET A 199 14.23 5.45 1.89
N GLU A 200 14.45 6.68 1.40
CA GLU A 200 15.68 7.06 0.68
C GLU A 200 16.94 6.89 1.55
N ILE A 201 16.85 7.20 2.84
CA ILE A 201 17.95 6.97 3.80
C ILE A 201 18.24 5.47 3.92
N MET A 202 17.20 4.64 3.98
CA MET A 202 17.33 3.20 4.13
C MET A 202 17.91 2.55 2.87
N GLU A 203 17.47 2.96 1.68
CA GLU A 203 18.05 2.53 0.40
C GLU A 203 19.54 2.85 0.30
N ARG A 204 19.96 4.05 0.73
CA ARG A 204 21.38 4.41 0.78
C ARG A 204 22.18 3.51 1.72
N HIS A 205 21.63 3.16 2.89
CA HIS A 205 22.30 2.21 3.79
C HIS A 205 22.41 0.82 3.17
N ILE A 206 21.39 0.36 2.45
CA ILE A 206 21.45 -0.92 1.71
C ILE A 206 22.56 -0.89 0.67
N GLU A 207 22.68 0.20 -0.11
CA GLU A 207 23.76 0.36 -1.08
C GLU A 207 25.16 0.35 -0.43
N GLU A 208 25.30 1.00 0.73
CA GLU A 208 26.55 1.02 1.49
C GLU A 208 26.93 -0.38 1.97
N ILE A 209 25.99 -1.13 2.56
CA ILE A 209 26.23 -2.51 3.01
C ILE A 209 26.55 -3.41 1.82
N THR A 210 25.84 -3.26 0.70
CA THR A 210 26.10 -4.04 -0.52
C THR A 210 27.52 -3.82 -1.03
N LYS A 211 28.00 -2.56 -1.05
CA LYS A 211 29.39 -2.24 -1.41
C LYS A 211 30.40 -2.82 -0.41
N GLU A 212 30.05 -2.92 0.86
CA GLU A 212 30.90 -3.59 1.85
C GLU A 212 30.96 -5.11 1.65
N LEU A 213 29.83 -5.75 1.36
CA LEU A 213 29.77 -7.17 0.99
C LEU A 213 30.65 -7.47 -0.23
N GLU A 214 30.53 -6.70 -1.31
CA GLU A 214 31.37 -6.86 -2.51
C GLU A 214 32.88 -6.74 -2.21
N ARG A 215 33.26 -5.84 -1.28
CA ARG A 215 34.65 -5.70 -0.82
C ARG A 215 35.10 -6.94 -0.04
N TRP A 216 34.25 -7.46 0.84
CA TRP A 216 34.54 -8.66 1.63
C TRP A 216 34.65 -9.90 0.75
N ASP A 217 33.78 -10.08 -0.23
CA ASP A 217 33.87 -11.14 -1.22
C ASP A 217 35.18 -11.08 -1.99
N THR A 218 35.57 -9.89 -2.46
CA THR A 218 36.88 -9.70 -3.11
C THR A 218 38.05 -10.05 -2.18
N GLN A 219 37.94 -9.77 -0.88
CA GLN A 219 38.98 -10.16 0.09
C GLN A 219 39.01 -11.67 0.32
N LEU A 220 37.85 -12.31 0.37
CA LEU A 220 37.69 -13.75 0.50
C LEU A 220 38.32 -14.48 -0.69
N GLU A 221 38.04 -14.06 -1.92
CA GLU A 221 38.65 -14.61 -3.14
C GLU A 221 40.19 -14.49 -3.10
N LYS A 222 40.72 -13.31 -2.75
CA LYS A 222 42.17 -13.09 -2.61
C LYS A 222 42.79 -13.96 -1.51
N TYR A 223 42.03 -14.23 -0.45
CA TYR A 223 42.48 -15.09 0.63
C TYR A 223 42.53 -16.56 0.19
N GLU A 224 41.48 -17.04 -0.48
CA GLU A 224 41.40 -18.41 -1.00
C GLU A 224 42.49 -18.68 -2.05
N ALA A 225 42.72 -17.74 -2.99
CA ALA A 225 43.81 -17.85 -3.97
C ALA A 225 45.20 -17.94 -3.32
N ARG A 226 45.47 -17.11 -2.30
CA ARG A 226 46.74 -17.18 -1.54
C ARG A 226 46.89 -18.48 -0.77
N LYS A 227 45.79 -19.03 -0.26
CA LYS A 227 45.79 -20.32 0.43
C LYS A 227 46.14 -21.44 -0.55
N GLU A 228 45.55 -21.45 -1.75
CA GLU A 228 45.87 -22.41 -2.81
C GLU A 228 47.33 -22.31 -3.25
N GLU A 229 47.84 -21.10 -3.54
CA GLU A 229 49.24 -20.88 -3.93
C GLU A 229 50.23 -21.35 -2.85
N ASN A 230 49.94 -21.05 -1.58
CA ASN A 230 50.79 -21.50 -0.46
C ASN A 230 50.77 -23.03 -0.32
N ILE A 231 49.62 -23.67 -0.55
CA ILE A 231 49.49 -25.13 -0.55
C ILE A 231 50.30 -25.73 -1.72
N GLU A 232 50.21 -25.16 -2.91
CA GLU A 232 50.95 -25.63 -4.10
C GLU A 232 52.47 -25.56 -3.89
N LYS A 233 52.98 -24.41 -3.40
CA LYS A 233 54.41 -24.25 -3.08
C LYS A 233 54.91 -25.24 -2.03
N LEU A 234 54.06 -25.64 -1.09
CA LEU A 234 54.39 -26.65 -0.08
C LEU A 234 54.52 -28.07 -0.66
N TYR A 235 53.87 -28.37 -1.79
CA TYR A 235 54.00 -29.66 -2.49
C TYR A 235 55.13 -29.68 -3.52
N GLU A 236 55.56 -28.52 -4.01
CA GLU A 236 56.68 -28.38 -4.95
C GLU A 236 58.06 -28.33 -4.29
N GLU A 237 58.14 -28.09 -2.97
CA GLU A 237 59.42 -28.17 -2.25
C GLU A 237 59.93 -29.62 -2.22
N PRO A 238 61.10 -29.91 -2.83
CA PRO A 238 61.65 -31.26 -2.81
C PRO A 238 62.01 -31.65 -1.37
N LEU A 239 61.59 -32.84 -0.95
CA LEU A 239 62.04 -33.42 0.32
C LEU A 239 63.57 -33.41 0.36
N PRO A 240 64.22 -32.89 1.42
CA PRO A 240 65.67 -32.86 1.52
C PRO A 240 66.25 -34.25 1.29
N ALA A 241 67.30 -34.35 0.46
CA ALA A 241 67.86 -35.62 0.00
C ALA A 241 68.35 -36.55 1.13
N ASP A 242 68.49 -36.02 2.35
CA ASP A 242 68.98 -36.76 3.52
C ASP A 242 67.91 -37.63 4.22
N CYS A 243 66.71 -37.79 3.62
CA CYS A 243 65.68 -38.68 4.17
C CYS A 243 65.90 -40.17 3.83
N ALA A 244 66.90 -40.50 3.03
CA ALA A 244 67.17 -41.89 2.63
C ALA A 244 67.86 -42.72 3.71
N ASP A 245 68.48 -42.10 4.72
CA ASP A 245 69.22 -42.84 5.75
C ASP A 245 69.01 -42.24 7.15
N GLY A 246 68.16 -42.90 7.96
CA GLY A 246 68.21 -42.93 9.43
C GLY A 246 68.27 -41.62 10.26
N ILE A 247 67.09 -41.18 10.75
CA ILE A 247 66.79 -40.41 12.02
C ILE A 247 66.98 -38.86 11.92
N PRO A 248 66.03 -37.93 12.30
CA PRO A 248 65.14 -37.94 13.49
C PRO A 248 63.68 -37.41 13.32
N GLN A 249 62.75 -37.94 14.12
CA GLN A 249 61.33 -37.51 14.19
C GLN A 249 61.08 -36.02 14.54
N VAL A 250 62.08 -35.24 14.98
CA VAL A 250 61.89 -33.90 15.57
C VAL A 250 61.88 -32.75 14.53
N ARG A 251 62.54 -32.90 13.37
CA ARG A 251 62.54 -31.85 12.31
C ARG A 251 61.29 -31.89 11.44
N THR A 252 60.79 -33.07 11.13
CA THR A 252 59.48 -33.26 10.49
C THR A 252 58.38 -32.65 11.35
N THR A 253 58.44 -32.78 12.68
CA THR A 253 57.45 -32.14 13.55
C THR A 253 57.48 -30.62 13.42
N ARG A 254 58.63 -29.93 13.38
CA ARG A 254 58.66 -28.46 13.35
C ARG A 254 58.14 -27.87 12.03
N ILE A 255 58.45 -28.52 10.91
CA ILE A 255 57.89 -28.15 9.60
C ILE A 255 56.39 -28.43 9.58
N LEU A 256 55.94 -29.60 10.05
CA LEU A 256 54.52 -29.93 10.20
C LEU A 256 53.80 -28.99 11.17
N THR A 257 54.43 -28.56 12.27
CA THR A 257 53.83 -27.64 13.26
C THR A 257 53.71 -26.24 12.70
N ASN A 258 54.71 -25.73 11.96
CA ASN A 258 54.62 -24.44 11.29
C ASN A 258 53.61 -24.47 10.13
N GLN A 259 53.52 -25.58 9.38
CA GLN A 259 52.50 -25.82 8.36
C GLN A 259 51.09 -25.87 8.97
N CYS A 260 50.91 -26.60 10.08
CA CYS A 260 49.66 -26.64 10.83
C CYS A 260 49.30 -25.28 11.44
N LEU A 261 50.27 -24.51 11.95
CA LEU A 261 50.06 -23.17 12.48
C LEU A 261 49.67 -22.18 11.37
N ALA A 262 50.33 -22.21 10.21
CA ALA A 262 49.98 -21.36 9.07
C ALA A 262 48.58 -21.71 8.53
N MET A 263 48.26 -23.00 8.40
CA MET A 263 46.91 -23.46 8.06
C MET A 263 45.87 -23.06 9.13
N TYR A 264 46.22 -23.12 10.42
CA TYR A 264 45.34 -22.80 11.53
C TYR A 264 45.08 -21.29 11.66
N HIS A 265 46.12 -20.45 11.57
CA HIS A 265 45.99 -18.99 11.58
C HIS A 265 45.25 -18.50 10.34
N GLY A 266 45.54 -19.07 9.17
CA GLY A 266 44.77 -18.82 7.97
C GLY A 266 43.30 -19.26 8.11
N SER A 267 43.05 -20.44 8.67
CA SER A 267 41.68 -20.92 8.92
C SER A 267 40.92 -20.01 9.88
N LYS A 268 41.58 -19.40 10.87
CA LYS A 268 40.93 -18.44 11.77
C LYS A 268 40.53 -17.15 11.08
N GLU A 269 41.40 -16.60 10.25
CA GLU A 269 41.09 -15.38 9.51
C GLU A 269 39.97 -15.64 8.48
N LEU A 270 40.00 -16.78 7.78
CA LEU A 270 38.92 -17.21 6.89
C LEU A 270 37.57 -17.34 7.63
N VAL A 271 37.57 -17.93 8.82
CA VAL A 271 36.37 -18.05 9.65
C VAL A 271 35.87 -16.67 10.07
N ARG A 272 36.76 -15.75 10.44
CA ARG A 272 36.38 -14.38 10.81
C ARG A 272 35.76 -13.62 9.64
N VAL A 273 36.38 -13.66 8.45
CA VAL A 273 35.84 -13.03 7.23
C VAL A 273 34.45 -13.57 6.90
N LYS A 274 34.25 -14.91 6.97
CA LYS A 274 32.94 -15.51 6.73
C LYS A 274 31.88 -15.07 7.74
N GLN A 275 32.24 -14.96 9.02
CA GLN A 275 31.33 -14.47 10.06
C GLN A 275 30.95 -13.01 9.86
N GLU A 276 31.89 -12.15 9.48
CA GLU A 276 31.62 -10.73 9.21
C GLU A 276 30.73 -10.57 7.95
N ASN A 277 30.94 -11.37 6.91
CA ASN A 277 30.08 -11.39 5.72
C ASN A 277 28.63 -11.82 6.05
N GLU A 278 28.48 -12.92 6.79
CA GLU A 278 27.16 -13.44 7.21
C GLU A 278 26.37 -12.41 8.05
N GLN A 279 27.05 -11.65 8.91
CA GLN A 279 26.42 -10.57 9.69
C GLN A 279 25.93 -9.42 8.80
N LEU A 280 26.72 -9.04 7.79
CA LEU A 280 26.35 -7.99 6.85
C LEU A 280 25.21 -8.42 5.92
N GLU A 281 25.21 -9.67 5.45
CA GLU A 281 24.11 -10.26 4.68
C GLU A 281 22.81 -10.25 5.49
N THR A 282 22.86 -10.73 6.74
CA THR A 282 21.71 -10.70 7.65
C THR A 282 21.19 -9.27 7.83
N ARG A 283 22.09 -8.30 8.01
CA ARG A 283 21.70 -6.89 8.20
C ARG A 283 21.09 -6.28 6.93
N ALA A 284 21.60 -6.63 5.76
CA ALA A 284 21.05 -6.20 4.48
C ALA A 284 19.63 -6.75 4.27
N GLU A 285 19.40 -8.02 4.61
CA GLU A 285 18.08 -8.65 4.54
C GLU A 285 17.06 -8.00 5.49
N GLU A 286 17.47 -7.72 6.73
CA GLU A 286 16.63 -7.00 7.70
C GLU A 286 16.22 -5.63 7.18
N LEU A 287 17.17 -4.83 6.70
CA LEU A 287 16.90 -3.51 6.15
C LEU A 287 16.05 -3.58 4.89
N HIS A 288 16.28 -4.57 4.03
CA HIS A 288 15.45 -4.77 2.84
C HIS A 288 14.00 -5.07 3.21
N LYS A 289 13.78 -5.86 4.27
CA LYS A 289 12.44 -6.13 4.80
C LYS A 289 11.82 -4.86 5.42
N GLU A 290 12.59 -4.07 6.16
CA GLU A 290 12.13 -2.78 6.69
C GLU A 290 11.74 -1.81 5.55
N VAL A 291 12.52 -1.75 4.46
CA VAL A 291 12.16 -0.99 3.26
C VAL A 291 10.85 -1.49 2.69
N GLN A 292 10.68 -2.81 2.50
CA GLN A 292 9.44 -3.39 1.99
C GLN A 292 8.24 -3.08 2.89
N GLU A 293 8.40 -3.12 4.21
CA GLU A 293 7.33 -2.76 5.15
C GLU A 293 7.00 -1.26 5.09
N VAL A 294 8.01 -0.38 4.98
CA VAL A 294 7.79 1.07 4.79
C VAL A 294 7.17 1.35 3.43
N ASP A 295 7.56 0.64 2.38
CA ASP A 295 6.95 0.70 1.06
C ASP A 295 5.49 0.28 1.16
N GLU A 296 5.18 -0.83 1.84
CA GLU A 296 3.80 -1.26 2.09
C GLU A 296 3.01 -0.20 2.87
N ILE A 297 3.55 0.42 3.91
CA ILE A 297 2.86 1.45 4.70
C ILE A 297 2.73 2.77 3.92
N THR A 298 3.74 3.18 3.15
CA THR A 298 3.63 4.31 2.22
C THR A 298 2.71 4.00 1.05
N GLN A 299 2.42 2.71 0.81
CA GLN A 299 1.43 2.14 -0.11
C GLN A 299 0.10 1.70 0.55
N GLU A 300 -0.12 1.91 1.85
CA GLU A 300 -1.43 1.85 2.56
C GLU A 300 -2.01 3.22 2.83
#